data_AF-A0A118K2S3-F1
#
_entry.id   AF-A0A118K2S3-F1
#
_cell.length_a   1.000
_cell.length_b   1.000
_cell.length_c   1.000
_cell.angle_alpha   90.00
_cell.angle_beta   90.00
_cell.angle_gamma   90.00
#
_symmetry.space_group_name_H-M   'P 1'
#
loop_
_entity.id
_entity.type
_entity.pdbx_description
1 polymer ?
#
loop_
_entity_poly.entity_id
_entity_poly.type
_entity_poly.pdbx_seq_one_letter_code
_entity_poly.pdbx_strand_id
1 'polypeptide(L)'
;MCTCTLVPDERAMEEEAEKKIGWLFKLIFAGTATIVGYHIFPYLGDNLIQQSVSLLHVKDPLFKRMGASRLARFATDDERRMKIVEMGGAQKLVDMLGAATDDRTRKEALNAIAAIARADEAARALQSAGAILVIMATPEATEDAEIDKYKAKLLSRLGDMKFDENSS
;
A
#
# COMPACT_ATOMS: atom_id res chain seq x y z
N MET A 1 -45.64 64.37 -6.08
CA MET A 1 -46.04 62.95 -6.08
C MET A 1 -44.77 62.11 -6.22
N CYS A 2 -44.45 61.34 -5.17
CA CYS A 2 -43.48 60.25 -5.16
C CYS A 2 -43.93 59.14 -6.15
N THR A 3 -43.12 58.22 -6.68
CA THR A 3 -41.86 57.59 -6.26
C THR A 3 -41.10 57.15 -7.52
N CYS A 4 -39.77 57.32 -7.55
CA CYS A 4 -38.90 56.77 -8.60
C CYS A 4 -38.54 55.32 -8.24
N THR A 5 -38.95 54.35 -9.05
CA THR A 5 -38.64 52.92 -8.86
C THR A 5 -37.33 52.54 -9.58
N LEU A 6 -36.18 52.93 -9.04
CA LEU A 6 -34.84 52.47 -9.46
C LEU A 6 -34.32 51.42 -8.46
N VAL A 7 -35.01 50.30 -8.36
CA VAL A 7 -34.75 49.22 -7.37
C VAL A 7 -34.72 47.81 -7.98
N PRO A 8 -35.29 47.52 -9.18
CA PRO A 8 -35.18 46.18 -9.79
C PRO A 8 -33.83 45.86 -10.44
N ASP A 9 -33.19 46.87 -11.06
CA ASP A 9 -31.98 46.67 -11.88
C ASP A 9 -30.73 46.37 -11.02
N GLU A 10 -30.56 47.11 -9.92
CA GLU A 10 -29.45 46.90 -8.98
C GLU A 10 -29.49 45.50 -8.33
N ARG A 11 -30.68 45.04 -7.91
CA ARG A 11 -30.85 43.71 -7.32
C ARG A 11 -30.60 42.57 -8.30
N ALA A 12 -30.97 42.74 -9.57
CA ALA A 12 -30.69 41.76 -10.61
C ALA A 12 -29.19 41.67 -10.93
N MET A 13 -28.49 42.81 -10.94
CA MET A 13 -27.04 42.86 -11.12
C MET A 13 -26.28 42.23 -9.94
N GLU A 14 -26.73 42.44 -8.71
CA GLU A 14 -26.16 41.80 -7.52
C GLU A 14 -26.30 40.27 -7.55
N GLU A 15 -27.49 39.75 -7.90
CA GLU A 15 -27.72 38.30 -7.99
C GLU A 15 -26.88 37.63 -9.09
N GLU A 16 -26.66 38.31 -10.21
CA GLU A 16 -25.78 37.82 -11.28
C GLU A 16 -24.30 37.83 -10.86
N ALA A 17 -23.88 38.87 -10.12
CA ALA A 17 -22.52 38.94 -9.56
C ALA A 17 -22.27 37.80 -8.56
N GLU A 18 -23.22 37.52 -7.66
CA GLU A 18 -23.12 36.41 -6.71
C GLU A 18 -23.03 35.05 -7.40
N LYS A 19 -23.81 34.82 -8.47
CA LYS A 19 -23.74 33.59 -9.26
C LYS A 19 -22.38 33.42 -9.94
N LYS A 20 -21.82 34.49 -10.52
CA LYS A 20 -20.48 34.48 -11.15
C LYS A 20 -19.38 34.22 -10.12
N ILE A 21 -19.46 34.87 -8.97
CA ILE A 21 -18.51 34.67 -7.86
C ILE A 21 -18.61 33.22 -7.34
N GLY A 22 -19.82 32.69 -7.16
CA GLY A 22 -20.04 31.31 -6.76
C GLY A 22 -19.47 30.30 -7.77
N TRP A 23 -19.62 30.57 -9.07
CA TRP A 23 -19.04 29.72 -10.12
C TRP A 23 -17.51 29.81 -10.17
N LEU A 24 -16.95 31.00 -9.99
CA LEU A 24 -15.50 31.22 -9.86
C LEU A 24 -14.93 30.45 -8.67
N PHE A 25 -15.56 30.52 -7.49
CA PHE A 25 -15.14 29.74 -6.33
C PHE A 25 -15.20 28.24 -6.60
N LYS A 26 -16.25 27.74 -7.25
CA LYS A 26 -16.34 26.32 -7.62
C LYS A 26 -15.18 25.88 -8.51
N LEU A 27 -14.79 26.71 -9.49
CA LEU A 27 -13.64 26.41 -10.35
C LEU A 27 -12.32 26.43 -9.58
N ILE A 28 -12.12 27.41 -8.70
CA ILE A 28 -10.93 27.47 -7.83
C ILE A 28 -10.86 26.21 -6.97
N PHE A 29 -11.96 25.86 -6.28
CA PHE A 29 -12.02 24.68 -5.43
C PHE A 29 -11.78 23.39 -6.22
N ALA A 30 -12.40 23.23 -7.40
CA ALA A 30 -12.19 22.07 -8.24
C ALA A 30 -10.72 21.97 -8.68
N GLY A 31 -10.13 23.06 -9.15
CA GLY A 31 -8.72 23.10 -9.54
C GLY A 31 -7.78 22.77 -8.38
N THR A 32 -7.96 23.41 -7.22
CA THR A 32 -7.13 23.14 -6.04
C THR A 32 -7.32 21.72 -5.51
N ALA A 33 -8.55 21.20 -5.50
CA ALA A 33 -8.83 19.83 -5.06
C ALA A 33 -8.19 18.79 -5.98
N THR A 34 -8.19 19.03 -7.30
CA THR A 34 -7.48 18.16 -8.25
C THR A 34 -5.97 18.18 -8.03
N ILE A 35 -5.37 19.37 -7.85
CA ILE A 35 -3.93 19.50 -7.60
C ILE A 35 -3.55 18.80 -6.30
N VAL A 36 -4.29 19.05 -5.22
CA VAL A 36 -4.09 18.39 -3.93
C VAL A 36 -4.29 16.88 -4.04
N GLY A 37 -5.32 16.43 -4.76
CA GLY A 37 -5.56 15.01 -5.01
C GLY A 37 -4.40 14.33 -5.75
N TYR A 38 -3.78 15.01 -6.71
CA TYR A 38 -2.65 14.47 -7.45
C TYR A 38 -1.34 14.50 -6.63
N HIS A 39 -1.08 15.57 -5.89
CA HIS A 39 0.16 15.72 -5.12
C HIS A 39 0.12 15.05 -3.75
N ILE A 40 -0.94 15.21 -2.95
CA ILE A 40 -0.97 14.77 -1.55
C ILE A 40 -1.35 13.31 -1.40
N PHE A 41 -2.22 12.79 -2.27
CA PHE A 41 -2.70 11.42 -2.16
C PHE A 41 -1.58 10.36 -2.22
N PRO A 42 -0.54 10.49 -3.08
CA PRO A 42 0.63 9.61 -3.06
C PRO A 42 1.40 9.64 -1.74
N TYR A 43 1.70 10.83 -1.19
CA TYR A 43 2.44 10.95 0.08
C TYR A 43 1.68 10.37 1.28
N LEU A 44 0.34 10.47 1.25
CA LEU A 44 -0.49 9.87 2.29
C LEU A 44 -0.39 8.34 2.29
N GLY A 45 -0.34 7.73 1.10
CA GLY A 45 -0.15 6.29 0.92
C GLY A 45 1.20 5.80 1.43
N ASP A 46 2.28 6.51 1.09
CA ASP A 46 3.65 6.14 1.48
C ASP A 46 3.84 6.15 3.00
N ASN A 47 3.30 7.16 3.69
CA ASN A 47 3.35 7.22 5.15
C ASN A 47 2.66 6.00 5.79
N LEU A 48 1.56 5.50 5.21
CA LEU A 48 0.87 4.31 5.71
C LEU A 48 1.67 3.03 5.49
N ILE A 49 2.40 2.92 4.37
CA ILE A 49 3.34 1.82 4.14
C ILE A 49 4.45 1.86 5.18
N GLN A 50 5.07 3.02 5.39
CA GLN A 50 6.14 3.20 6.37
C GLN A 50 5.70 2.87 7.80
N GLN A 51 4.50 3.31 8.19
CA GLN A 51 3.91 2.95 9.48
C GLN A 51 3.67 1.44 9.60
N SER A 52 3.25 0.79 8.52
CA SER A 52 3.05 -0.66 8.51
C SER A 52 4.36 -1.44 8.61
N VAL A 53 5.44 -0.95 7.99
CA VAL A 53 6.80 -1.49 8.18
C VAL A 53 7.28 -1.26 9.61
N SER A 54 6.99 -0.10 10.19
CA SER A 54 7.35 0.22 11.59
C SER A 54 6.71 -0.76 12.57
N LEU A 55 5.47 -1.21 12.31
CA LEU A 55 4.81 -2.23 13.12
C LEU A 55 5.53 -3.59 13.12
N LEU A 56 6.27 -3.93 12.05
CA LEU A 56 7.07 -5.16 12.00
C LEU A 56 8.28 -5.14 12.95
N HIS A 57 8.71 -3.95 13.38
CA HIS A 57 9.83 -3.78 14.32
C HIS A 57 9.41 -4.00 15.78
N VAL A 58 8.11 -3.92 16.07
CA VAL A 58 7.58 -4.11 17.42
C VAL A 58 7.74 -5.58 17.84
N LYS A 59 8.04 -5.83 19.12
CA LYS A 59 8.27 -7.19 19.63
C LYS A 59 7.01 -8.05 19.61
N ASP A 60 5.87 -7.46 19.91
CA ASP A 60 4.59 -8.16 20.06
C ASP A 60 4.06 -8.67 18.69
N PRO A 61 3.82 -10.00 18.55
CA PRO A 61 3.31 -10.61 17.33
C PRO A 61 2.03 -9.99 16.80
N LEU A 62 1.15 -9.45 17.65
CA LEU A 62 -0.10 -8.83 17.22
C LEU A 62 0.15 -7.62 16.31
N PHE A 63 1.09 -6.74 16.68
CA PHE A 63 1.45 -5.59 15.86
C PHE A 63 2.15 -6.02 14.57
N LYS A 64 3.03 -7.03 14.63
CA LYS A 64 3.67 -7.59 13.43
C LYS A 64 2.63 -8.11 12.43
N ARG A 65 1.65 -8.89 12.90
CA ARG A 65 0.54 -9.39 12.07
C ARG A 65 -0.25 -8.24 11.43
N MET A 66 -0.58 -7.21 12.21
CA MET A 66 -1.29 -6.04 11.70
C MET A 66 -0.48 -5.31 10.62
N GLY A 67 0.82 -5.11 10.84
CA GLY A 67 1.73 -4.52 9.86
C GLY A 67 1.79 -5.34 8.57
N ALA A 68 2.04 -6.64 8.68
CA ALA A 68 2.11 -7.55 7.53
C ALA A 68 0.80 -7.57 6.72
N SER A 69 -0.34 -7.68 7.40
CA SER A 69 -1.67 -7.66 6.77
C SER A 69 -1.92 -6.37 5.99
N ARG A 70 -1.52 -5.21 6.54
CA ARG A 70 -1.62 -3.91 5.86
C ARG A 70 -0.71 -3.84 4.64
N LEU A 71 0.54 -4.30 4.77
CA LEU A 71 1.48 -4.32 3.63
C LEU A 71 0.95 -5.19 2.49
N ALA A 72 0.36 -6.35 2.79
CA ALA A 72 -0.27 -7.20 1.79
C ALA A 72 -1.39 -6.45 1.03
N ARG A 73 -2.18 -5.62 1.74
CA ARG A 73 -3.24 -4.79 1.14
C ARG A 73 -2.70 -3.61 0.34
N PHE A 74 -1.56 -3.04 0.72
CA PHE A 74 -0.94 -1.93 -0.01
C PHE A 74 -0.18 -2.39 -1.27
N ALA A 75 0.20 -3.67 -1.36
CA ALA A 75 0.87 -4.26 -2.51
C ALA A 75 -0.07 -4.48 -3.72
N THR A 76 -0.72 -3.41 -4.19
CA THR A 76 -1.73 -3.44 -5.26
C THR A 76 -1.12 -3.48 -6.66
N ASP A 77 -0.02 -2.77 -6.87
CA ASP A 77 0.68 -2.57 -8.14
C ASP A 77 2.20 -2.62 -7.90
N ASP A 78 2.96 -2.63 -9.00
CA ASP A 78 4.41 -2.85 -8.95
C ASP A 78 5.16 -1.71 -8.28
N GLU A 79 4.71 -0.47 -8.48
CA GLU A 79 5.26 0.71 -7.80
C GLU A 79 5.10 0.60 -6.28
N ARG A 80 3.90 0.28 -5.78
CA ARG A 80 3.68 0.10 -4.34
C ARG A 80 4.43 -1.10 -3.77
N ARG A 81 4.57 -2.20 -4.52
CA ARG A 81 5.38 -3.36 -4.10
C ARG A 81 6.85 -2.94 -3.91
N MET A 82 7.39 -2.19 -4.85
CA MET A 82 8.76 -1.67 -4.76
C MET A 82 8.91 -0.66 -3.61
N LYS A 83 7.91 0.20 -3.37
CA LYS A 83 7.92 1.09 -2.21
C LYS A 83 8.06 0.33 -0.88
N ILE A 84 7.36 -0.79 -0.73
CA ILE A 84 7.48 -1.65 0.46
C ILE A 84 8.91 -2.19 0.60
N VAL A 85 9.53 -2.59 -0.52
CA VAL A 85 10.92 -3.09 -0.57
C VAL A 85 11.91 -1.99 -0.18
N GLU A 86 11.79 -0.81 -0.78
CA GLU A 86 12.65 0.36 -0.51
C GLU A 86 12.60 0.78 0.96
N MET A 87 11.43 0.67 1.59
CA MET A 87 11.25 0.93 3.02
C MET A 87 11.79 -0.19 3.93
N GLY A 88 12.43 -1.23 3.37
CA GLY A 88 12.97 -2.36 4.11
C GLY A 88 11.94 -3.41 4.54
N GLY A 89 10.71 -3.32 4.01
CA GLY A 89 9.62 -4.24 4.35
C GLY A 89 9.93 -5.69 3.98
N ALA A 90 10.65 -5.93 2.88
CA ALA A 90 11.03 -7.27 2.44
C ALA A 90 11.85 -8.01 3.51
N GLN A 91 12.95 -7.42 3.97
CA GLN A 91 13.78 -8.03 5.02
C GLN A 91 12.98 -8.24 6.31
N LYS A 92 12.18 -7.25 6.73
CA LYS A 92 11.39 -7.36 7.97
C LYS A 92 10.32 -8.43 7.93
N LEU A 93 9.70 -8.66 6.78
CA LEU A 93 8.74 -9.76 6.62
C LEU A 93 9.43 -11.13 6.65
N VAL A 94 10.62 -11.25 6.06
CA VAL A 94 11.41 -12.49 6.13
C VAL A 94 11.87 -12.76 7.56
N ASP A 95 12.39 -11.75 8.27
CA ASP A 95 12.76 -11.84 9.68
C ASP A 95 11.55 -12.25 10.55
N MET A 96 10.38 -11.64 10.29
CA MET A 96 9.13 -11.96 10.98
C MET A 96 8.73 -13.41 10.77
N LEU A 97 8.81 -13.92 9.53
CA LEU A 97 8.49 -15.32 9.22
C LEU A 97 9.44 -16.28 9.93
N GLY A 98 10.75 -16.01 9.89
CA GLY A 98 11.75 -16.86 10.54
C GLY A 98 11.65 -16.88 12.07
N ALA A 99 11.18 -15.79 12.68
CA ALA A 99 10.96 -15.69 14.13
C ALA A 99 9.55 -16.13 14.58
N ALA A 100 8.66 -16.51 13.67
CA ALA A 100 7.26 -16.78 13.99
C ALA A 100 7.08 -18.12 14.74
N THR A 101 6.54 -18.06 15.94
CA THR A 101 6.26 -19.26 16.77
C THR A 101 4.90 -19.89 16.45
N ASP A 102 3.93 -19.12 15.95
CA ASP A 102 2.56 -19.57 15.70
C ASP A 102 2.11 -19.46 14.24
N ASP A 103 1.11 -20.27 13.86
CA ASP A 103 0.58 -20.35 12.49
C ASP A 103 -0.03 -19.03 12.01
N ARG A 104 -0.68 -18.25 12.89
CA ARG A 104 -1.29 -16.97 12.51
C ARG A 104 -0.23 -15.94 12.08
N THR A 105 0.89 -15.86 12.82
CA THR A 105 2.02 -14.99 12.45
C THR A 105 2.65 -15.45 11.15
N ARG A 106 2.88 -16.75 10.98
CA ARG A 106 3.42 -17.32 9.73
C ARG A 106 2.55 -16.99 8.53
N LYS A 107 1.22 -17.16 8.67
CA LYS A 107 0.25 -16.88 7.62
C LYS A 107 0.27 -15.42 7.17
N GLU A 108 0.22 -14.47 8.10
CA GLU A 108 0.23 -13.04 7.73
C GLU A 108 1.55 -12.64 7.06
N ALA A 109 2.68 -13.16 7.53
CA ALA A 109 3.98 -12.92 6.90
C ALA A 109 4.03 -13.52 5.47
N LEU A 110 3.62 -14.79 5.31
CA LEU A 110 3.58 -15.47 4.02
C LEU A 110 2.62 -14.79 3.03
N ASN A 111 1.45 -14.35 3.49
CA ASN A 111 0.50 -13.61 2.67
C ASN A 111 1.10 -12.29 2.17
N ALA A 112 1.75 -11.53 3.06
CA ALA A 112 2.43 -10.29 2.66
C ALA A 112 3.58 -10.54 1.68
N ILE A 113 4.41 -11.57 1.90
CA ILE A 113 5.50 -11.95 0.99
C ILE A 113 4.94 -12.36 -0.38
N ALA A 114 3.87 -13.16 -0.41
CA ALA A 114 3.17 -13.55 -1.65
C ALA A 114 2.52 -12.37 -2.37
N ALA A 115 2.02 -11.41 -1.60
CA ALA A 115 1.50 -10.17 -2.13
C ALA A 115 2.59 -9.24 -2.66
N ILE A 116 3.84 -9.29 -2.19
CA ILE A 116 4.95 -8.49 -2.73
C ILE A 116 5.56 -9.17 -3.96
N ALA A 117 5.76 -10.49 -3.89
CA ALA A 117 6.47 -11.29 -4.90
C ALA A 117 5.81 -11.35 -6.29
N ARG A 118 4.65 -10.71 -6.54
CA ARG A 118 4.10 -10.66 -7.92
C ARG A 118 4.82 -9.68 -8.84
N ALA A 119 5.60 -8.72 -8.31
CA ALA A 119 6.54 -7.94 -9.11
C ALA A 119 7.91 -8.63 -9.14
N ASP A 120 8.53 -8.75 -10.32
CA ASP A 120 9.82 -9.45 -10.49
C ASP A 120 10.94 -8.82 -9.67
N GLU A 121 11.08 -7.50 -9.71
CA GLU A 121 12.13 -6.80 -8.97
C GLU A 121 11.95 -6.93 -7.46
N ALA A 122 10.71 -6.82 -6.97
CA ALA A 122 10.41 -7.03 -5.56
C ALA A 122 10.64 -8.49 -5.12
N ALA A 123 10.38 -9.44 -6.01
CA ALA A 123 10.64 -10.84 -5.78
C ALA A 123 12.16 -11.15 -5.70
N ARG A 124 12.99 -10.52 -6.54
CA ARG A 124 14.46 -10.55 -6.42
C ARG A 124 14.97 -9.96 -5.11
N ALA A 125 14.35 -8.87 -4.64
CA ALA A 125 14.69 -8.31 -3.33
C ALA A 125 14.34 -9.27 -2.17
N LEU A 126 13.21 -9.98 -2.26
CA LEU A 126 12.84 -11.04 -1.31
C LEU A 126 13.84 -12.22 -1.33
N GLN A 127 14.29 -12.65 -2.51
CA GLN A 127 15.34 -13.66 -2.62
C GLN A 127 16.63 -13.22 -1.94
N SER A 128 17.04 -11.97 -2.21
CA SER A 128 18.24 -11.36 -1.62
C SER A 128 18.15 -11.26 -0.09
N ALA A 129 16.94 -11.06 0.44
CA ALA A 129 16.65 -11.11 1.87
C ALA A 129 16.66 -12.52 2.48
N GLY A 130 16.87 -13.57 1.68
CA GLY A 130 16.91 -14.96 2.11
C GLY A 130 15.53 -15.63 2.22
N ALA A 131 14.49 -15.08 1.57
CA ALA A 131 13.12 -15.58 1.70
C ALA A 131 12.99 -17.08 1.37
N ILE A 132 13.70 -17.57 0.35
CA ILE A 132 13.63 -18.99 -0.06
C ILE A 132 14.03 -19.92 1.11
N LEU A 133 15.17 -19.64 1.76
CA LEU A 133 15.66 -20.47 2.86
C LEU A 133 14.68 -20.46 4.05
N VAL A 134 14.16 -19.28 4.38
CA VAL A 134 13.21 -19.14 5.50
C VAL A 134 11.87 -19.83 5.21
N ILE A 135 11.36 -19.73 3.98
CA ILE A 135 10.11 -20.39 3.56
C ILE A 135 10.27 -21.92 3.59
N MET A 136 11.41 -22.45 3.15
CA MET A 136 11.72 -23.88 3.24
C MET A 136 11.85 -24.36 4.69
N ALA A 137 12.44 -23.54 5.57
CA ALA A 137 12.60 -23.87 6.99
C ALA A 137 11.32 -23.69 7.81
N THR A 138 10.32 -23.00 7.27
CA THR A 138 9.02 -22.81 7.93
C THR A 138 8.34 -24.16 8.14
N PRO A 139 7.95 -24.52 9.37
CA PRO A 139 7.24 -25.78 9.64
C PRO A 139 5.97 -25.94 8.78
N GLU A 140 5.54 -27.18 8.60
CA GLU A 140 4.19 -27.44 8.08
C GLU A 140 3.15 -26.93 9.05
N ALA A 141 2.01 -26.49 8.51
CA ALA A 141 0.95 -25.96 9.34
C ALA A 141 0.29 -27.05 10.16
N THR A 142 0.08 -26.77 11.44
CA THR A 142 -0.67 -27.67 12.31
C THR A 142 -2.17 -27.46 12.23
N GLU A 143 -2.59 -26.22 11.93
CA GLU A 143 -4.01 -25.84 11.93
C GLU A 143 -4.48 -25.17 10.62
N ASP A 144 -3.58 -24.54 9.85
CA ASP A 144 -3.96 -23.68 8.73
C ASP A 144 -3.35 -24.13 7.40
N ALA A 145 -4.11 -24.93 6.63
CA ALA A 145 -3.70 -25.45 5.33
C ALA A 145 -3.37 -24.36 4.28
N GLU A 146 -3.75 -23.09 4.49
CA GLU A 146 -3.38 -22.02 3.56
C GLU A 146 -1.88 -21.71 3.63
N ILE A 147 -1.21 -21.96 4.76
CA ILE A 147 0.24 -21.75 4.93
C ILE A 147 1.02 -22.58 3.92
N ASP A 148 0.69 -23.87 3.77
CA ASP A 148 1.41 -24.75 2.84
C ASP A 148 1.15 -24.37 1.38
N LYS A 149 -0.07 -23.90 1.08
CA LYS A 149 -0.40 -23.32 -0.23
C LYS A 149 0.43 -22.07 -0.52
N TYR A 150 0.59 -21.16 0.45
CA TYR A 150 1.44 -19.99 0.30
C TYR A 150 2.91 -20.37 0.11
N LYS A 151 3.42 -21.33 0.89
CA LYS A 151 4.79 -21.84 0.77
C LYS A 151 5.05 -22.39 -0.63
N ALA A 152 4.21 -23.31 -1.11
CA ALA A 152 4.37 -23.91 -2.44
C ALA A 152 4.35 -22.85 -3.55
N LYS A 153 3.38 -21.93 -3.50
CA LYS A 153 3.25 -20.84 -4.48
C LYS A 153 4.48 -19.92 -4.48
N LEU A 154 4.97 -19.56 -3.30
CA LEU A 154 6.14 -18.72 -3.15
C LEU A 154 7.42 -19.40 -3.62
N LEU A 155 7.59 -20.68 -3.32
CA LEU A 155 8.77 -21.42 -3.76
C LEU A 155 8.82 -21.58 -5.28
N SER A 156 7.67 -21.79 -5.95
CA SER A 156 7.61 -21.72 -7.42
C SER A 156 7.97 -20.32 -7.90
N ARG A 157 7.28 -19.28 -7.41
CA ARG A 157 7.50 -17.90 -7.86
C ARG A 157 8.94 -17.40 -7.67
N LEU A 158 9.54 -17.72 -6.53
CA LEU A 158 10.92 -17.34 -6.22
C LEU A 158 11.94 -18.32 -6.81
N GLY A 159 11.54 -19.54 -7.17
CA GLY A 159 12.41 -20.54 -7.78
C GLY A 159 12.63 -20.27 -9.27
N ASP A 160 11.57 -19.92 -9.99
CA ASP A 160 11.60 -19.72 -11.44
C ASP A 160 12.60 -18.62 -11.86
N MET A 161 12.73 -17.55 -11.07
CA MET A 161 13.67 -16.46 -11.37
C MET A 161 15.16 -16.85 -11.28
N LYS A 162 15.53 -17.95 -10.60
CA LYS A 162 16.93 -18.41 -10.57
C LYS A 162 17.40 -18.92 -11.94
N PHE A 163 16.47 -19.32 -12.82
CA PHE A 163 16.81 -19.85 -14.14
C PHE A 163 17.05 -18.74 -15.16
N ASP A 164 16.43 -17.56 -14.96
CA ASP A 164 16.58 -16.43 -15.87
C ASP A 164 17.94 -15.73 -15.71
N GLU A 165 18.49 -15.65 -14.50
CA GLU A 165 19.82 -15.05 -14.26
C GLU A 165 20.98 -15.92 -14.78
N ASN A 166 20.79 -17.24 -14.89
CA ASN A 166 21.82 -18.17 -15.38
C ASN A 166 21.80 -18.36 -16.92
N SER A 167 20.93 -17.65 -17.64
CA SER A 167 20.77 -17.75 -19.09
C SER A 167 21.17 -16.47 -19.85
N SER A 168 21.79 -15.49 -19.18
CA SER A 168 22.33 -14.26 -19.76
C SER A 168 23.85 -14.16 -19.64
#